data_AF-A0A3B9DMJ4-F1
#
_entry.id   AF-A0A3B9DMJ4-F1
#
_cell.length_a   1.000
_cell.length_b   1.000
_cell.length_c   1.000
_cell.angle_alpha   90.00
_cell.angle_beta   90.00
_cell.angle_gamma   90.00
#
_symmetry.space_group_name_H-M   'P 1'
#
loop_
_entity.id
_entity.type
_entity.pdbx_description
1 polymer ?
#
loop_
_entity_poly.entity_id
_entity_poly.type
_entity_poly.pdbx_seq_one_letter_code
_entity_poly.pdbx_strand_id
1 'polypeptide(L)' 'LFALSVVVGAIAEPALSQVSADRFEQMPARSIGPVGTIGRISAVDAVVSDPNVVYVGAATGGLWKSVNGGQ' A
#
# COMPACT_ATOMS: atom_id res chain seq x y z
N LEU A 1 -9.32 18.53 61.50
CA LEU A 1 -9.38 19.46 60.36
C LEU A 1 -8.90 18.72 59.11
N PHE A 2 -9.86 18.48 58.20
CA PHE A 2 -9.79 18.14 56.77
C PHE A 2 -8.69 17.21 56.23
N ALA A 3 -9.06 15.94 55.99
CA ALA A 3 -8.42 15.11 54.98
C ALA A 3 -8.89 15.56 53.59
N LEU A 4 -7.96 16.01 52.75
CA LEU A 4 -8.21 16.47 51.38
C LEU A 4 -8.18 15.26 50.43
N SER A 5 -9.35 14.77 50.03
CA SER A 5 -9.46 13.72 49.01
C SER A 5 -9.26 14.32 47.61
N VAL A 6 -8.19 13.90 46.93
CA VAL A 6 -7.97 14.21 45.51
C VAL A 6 -8.90 13.32 44.68
N VAL A 7 -9.88 13.93 44.02
CA VAL A 7 -10.74 13.26 43.04
C VAL A 7 -9.96 13.16 41.73
N VAL A 8 -9.48 11.96 41.40
CA VAL A 8 -8.95 11.66 40.06
C VAL A 8 -10.14 11.53 39.13
N GLY A 9 -10.47 12.61 38.41
CA GLY A 9 -11.45 12.58 37.34
C GLY A 9 -10.90 11.75 36.18
N ALA A 10 -11.59 10.67 35.82
CA ALA A 10 -11.27 9.88 34.64
C ALA A 10 -11.41 10.76 33.37
N ILE A 11 -10.29 11.05 32.72
CA ILE A 11 -10.29 11.57 31.36
C ILE A 11 -10.72 10.41 30.44
N ALA A 12 -11.90 10.54 29.83
CA ALA A 12 -12.34 9.58 28.82
C ALA A 12 -11.52 9.82 27.54
N GLU A 13 -10.64 8.89 27.19
CA GLU A 13 -9.98 8.89 25.89
C GLU A 13 -11.03 8.67 24.80
N PRO A 14 -11.05 9.49 23.73
CA PRO A 14 -11.94 9.25 22.61
C PRO A 14 -11.55 7.93 21.96
N ALA A 15 -12.44 6.94 22.03
CA ALA A 15 -12.27 5.69 21.31
C ALA A 15 -12.29 6.00 19.81
N LEU A 16 -11.15 5.85 19.14
CA LEU A 16 -11.09 5.88 17.68
C LEU A 16 -11.99 4.77 17.16
N SER A 17 -12.98 5.15 16.34
CA SER A 17 -13.84 4.18 15.67
C SER A 17 -12.98 3.24 14.83
N GLN A 18 -12.88 1.98 15.26
CA GLN A 18 -12.11 0.97 14.55
C GLN A 18 -12.91 0.55 13.32
N VAL A 19 -12.42 0.90 12.14
CA VAL A 19 -12.98 0.38 10.89
C VAL A 19 -12.57 -1.08 10.79
N SER A 20 -13.58 -1.95 10.83
CA SER A 20 -13.41 -3.38 10.77
C SER A 20 -13.07 -3.83 9.33
N ALA A 21 -12.15 -4.77 9.19
CA ALA A 21 -11.56 -5.14 7.89
C ALA A 21 -12.55 -5.84 6.94
N ASP A 22 -13.59 -6.46 7.48
CA ASP A 22 -14.74 -7.05 6.78
C ASP A 22 -15.41 -6.07 5.82
N ARG A 23 -15.34 -4.77 6.11
CA ARG A 23 -15.91 -3.72 5.25
C ARG A 23 -15.21 -3.61 3.88
N PHE A 24 -14.02 -4.18 3.73
CA PHE A 24 -13.25 -4.15 2.48
C PHE A 24 -13.31 -5.47 1.70
N GLU A 25 -14.02 -6.49 2.19
CA GLU A 25 -14.07 -7.82 1.56
C GLU A 25 -14.59 -7.78 0.11
N GLN A 26 -15.46 -6.82 -0.21
CA GLN A 26 -16.02 -6.63 -1.55
C GLN A 26 -15.26 -5.58 -2.38
N MET A 27 -14.12 -5.08 -1.89
CA MET A 27 -13.30 -4.07 -2.56
C MET A 27 -11.96 -4.67 -2.98
N PRO A 28 -11.91 -5.52 -4.01
CA PRO A 28 -10.66 -6.07 -4.48
C PRO A 28 -9.75 -4.95 -4.99
N ALA A 29 -8.45 -5.09 -4.73
CA ALA A 29 -7.45 -4.25 -5.38
C ALA A 29 -7.59 -4.41 -6.90
N ARG A 30 -7.68 -3.29 -7.62
CA ARG A 30 -7.78 -3.26 -9.07
C ARG A 30 -6.87 -2.18 -9.62
N SER A 31 -6.42 -2.36 -10.86
CA SER A 31 -5.80 -1.27 -11.60
C SER A 31 -6.81 -0.14 -11.78
N ILE A 32 -6.38 1.10 -11.55
CA ILE A 32 -7.15 2.33 -11.81
C ILE A 32 -6.77 2.97 -13.15
N GLY A 33 -5.98 2.25 -13.97
CA GLY A 33 -5.40 2.78 -15.20
C GLY A 33 -4.09 3.55 -14.95
N PRO A 34 -3.43 4.03 -16.02
CA PRO A 34 -2.19 4.77 -15.93
C PRO A 34 -2.42 6.15 -15.31
N VAL A 35 -2.11 6.30 -14.02
CA VAL A 35 -2.26 7.57 -13.28
C VAL A 35 -0.99 8.40 -13.43
N GLY A 36 -0.84 9.05 -14.59
CA GLY A 36 0.28 9.96 -14.86
C GLY A 36 1.63 9.25 -14.91
N THR A 37 2.43 9.51 -15.94
CA THR A 37 3.78 9.00 -16.06
C THR A 37 4.70 9.68 -15.03
N ILE A 38 4.58 9.33 -13.75
CA ILE A 38 5.43 9.80 -12.66
C ILE A 38 6.33 8.64 -12.24
N GLY A 39 7.38 8.42 -13.03
CA GLY A 39 8.41 7.45 -12.72
C GLY A 39 9.44 7.35 -13.83
N ARG A 40 10.70 7.16 -13.45
CA ARG A 40 11.78 6.82 -14.39
C ARG A 40 11.96 5.30 -14.38
N ILE A 41 12.07 4.71 -15.56
CA ILE A 41 12.56 3.34 -15.68
C ILE A 41 14.07 3.38 -15.52
N SER A 42 14.59 2.68 -14.51
CA SER A 42 16.03 2.66 -14.19
C SER A 42 16.72 1.40 -14.72
N ALA A 43 15.98 0.32 -14.92
CA ALA A 43 16.52 -0.95 -15.40
C ALA A 43 15.46 -1.71 -16.21
N VAL A 44 15.91 -2.36 -17.28
CA VAL A 44 15.13 -3.32 -18.05
C VAL A 44 16.07 -4.48 -18.36
N ASP A 45 15.61 -5.71 -18.11
CA ASP A 45 16.35 -6.92 -18.45
C ASP A 45 15.40 -8.03 -18.91
N ALA A 46 15.86 -8.88 -19.82
CA ALA A 46 15.09 -9.97 -20.39
C ALA A 46 15.77 -11.31 -20.12
N VAL A 47 14.97 -12.34 -19.84
CA VAL A 47 15.51 -13.69 -19.61
C VAL A 47 15.97 -14.27 -20.94
N VAL A 48 17.27 -14.53 -21.08
CA VAL A 48 17.87 -15.01 -22.35
C VAL A 48 17.22 -16.32 -22.85
N SER A 49 16.86 -17.23 -21.95
CA SER A 49 16.22 -18.49 -22.30
C SER A 49 14.73 -18.38 -22.64
N ASP A 50 14.07 -17.27 -22.25
CA ASP A 50 12.67 -17.00 -22.56
C ASP A 50 12.44 -15.47 -22.71
N PRO A 51 12.55 -14.94 -23.94
CA PRO A 51 12.41 -13.50 -24.19
C PRO A 51 11.02 -12.92 -23.89
N ASN A 52 10.01 -13.77 -23.62
CA ASN A 52 8.71 -13.27 -23.16
C ASN A 52 8.75 -12.79 -21.71
N VAL A 53 9.73 -13.24 -20.94
CA VAL A 53 9.93 -12.83 -19.56
C VAL A 53 10.86 -11.62 -19.50
N VAL A 54 10.27 -10.46 -19.20
CA VAL A 54 10.97 -9.19 -19.08
C VAL A 54 10.74 -8.61 -17.69
N TYR A 55 11.81 -8.16 -17.04
CA TYR A 55 11.77 -7.46 -15.77
C TYR A 55 12.03 -5.97 -15.97
N VAL A 56 11.21 -5.13 -15.35
CA VAL A 56 11.28 -3.67 -15.46
C VAL A 56 11.34 -3.05 -14.07
N GLY A 57 12.42 -2.35 -13.78
CA GLY A 57 12.60 -1.60 -12.53
C GLY A 57 12.26 -0.12 -12.72
N ALA A 58 11.31 0.37 -11.92
CA ALA A 58 10.90 1.78 -11.89
C ALA A 58 11.32 2.45 -10.58
N ALA A 59 11.91 3.65 -10.67
CA ALA A 59 12.44 4.41 -9.53
C ALA A 59 11.41 4.66 -8.43
N THR A 60 10.14 4.89 -8.81
CA THR A 60 9.01 5.12 -7.90
C THR A 60 7.86 4.12 -8.12
N GLY A 61 8.05 3.14 -9.01
CA GLY A 61 7.02 2.18 -9.42
C GLY A 61 7.33 0.73 -9.06
N GLY A 62 8.48 0.44 -8.43
CA GLY A 62 8.84 -0.92 -8.02
C GLY A 62 9.33 -1.81 -9.16
N LEU A 63 9.21 -3.13 -8.98
CA LEU A 63 9.61 -4.15 -9.95
C LEU A 63 8.39 -4.76 -10.64
N TRP A 64 8.46 -4.81 -11.96
CA TRP A 64 7.42 -5.38 -12.82
C TRP A 64 7.98 -6.58 -13.58
N LYS A 65 7.11 -7.56 -13.84
CA LYS A 65 7.42 -8.75 -14.62
C LYS A 65 6.37 -8.89 -15.73
N SER A 66 6.82 -8.97 -16.97
CA SER A 66 6.02 -9.47 -18.09
C SER A 66 6.30 -10.95 -18.30
N VAL A 67 5.30 -11.66 -18.83
CA VAL A 67 5.39 -13.07 -19.28
C VAL A 67 4.96 -13.23 -20.74
N ASN A 68 4.75 -12.12 -21.44
CA ASN A 68 4.23 -12.07 -22.81
C ASN A 68 4.98 -11.05 -23.69
N GLY A 69 6.18 -10.64 -23.27
CA GLY A 69 6.99 -9.66 -24.01
C GLY A 69 6.44 -8.23 -23.99
N GLY A 70 5.51 -7.91 -23.07
CA GLY A 70 4.96 -6.56 -22.90
C GLY A 70 3.76 -6.23 -23.79
N GLN A 71 3.09 -7.25 -24.35
CA GLN A 71 1.85 -7.12 -25.12
C GLN A 71 0.60 -6.95 -24.26
#